data_AF-A0A1J4TTP4-F1
#
_entry.id   AF-A0A1J4TTP4-F1
#
_cell.length_a   1.000
_cell.length_b   1.000
_cell.length_c   1.000
_cell.angle_alpha   90.00
_cell.angle_beta   90.00
_cell.angle_gamma   90.00
#
_symmetry.space_group_name_H-M   'P 1'
#
loop_
_entity.id
_entity.type
_entity.pdbx_description
1 polymer ?
#
loop_
_entity_poly.entity_id
_entity_poly.type
_entity_poly.pdbx_seq_one_letter_code
_entity_poly.pdbx_strand_id
1 'polypeptide(L)'
;MKNIYFAGAFIFIFFTGCSSTYTVTDFGTKEKFYEEFNNNFKDREAKVTLVDDSSFIAQNGVEINHDTLLSFKKLEEKIHRRFALSDVTDIYFPGSTTTSASVALKNGNKLTGDEVKVTKDSISFVESKSIVVIKTLVPTDIIKTISYNDRWRRMPLGVLTGAPLGFLSGIALVNVFRIKDYHGGLDYPGVSFQMTVLGVLTGCITSYLIGFDYIYQFNP
;
A
#
# COMPACT_ATOMS: atom_id res chain seq x y z
N MET A 1 -37.74 -3.43 12.26
CA MET A 1 -36.30 -3.57 11.95
C MET A 1 -35.93 -3.31 10.48
N LYS A 2 -36.79 -2.72 9.62
CA LYS A 2 -36.44 -2.37 8.22
C LYS A 2 -35.94 -0.93 8.04
N ASN A 3 -36.28 0.00 8.95
CA ASN A 3 -35.99 1.42 8.79
C ASN A 3 -34.62 1.87 9.33
N ILE A 4 -33.92 1.01 10.09
CA ILE A 4 -32.61 1.32 10.70
C ILE A 4 -31.48 1.23 9.67
N TYR A 5 -31.58 0.29 8.72
CA TYR A 5 -30.61 0.15 7.64
C TYR A 5 -30.64 1.34 6.66
N PHE A 6 -31.79 2.00 6.51
CA PHE A 6 -31.96 3.11 5.56
C PHE A 6 -31.32 4.41 6.05
N ALA A 7 -31.37 4.69 7.36
CA ALA A 7 -30.70 5.85 7.95
C ALA A 7 -29.17 5.68 8.00
N GLY A 8 -28.67 4.46 8.25
CA GLY A 8 -27.24 4.17 8.20
C GLY A 8 -26.66 4.26 6.78
N ALA A 9 -27.41 3.83 5.76
CA ALA A 9 -27.00 3.92 4.36
C ALA A 9 -26.93 5.37 3.85
N PHE A 10 -27.83 6.27 4.31
CA PHE A 10 -27.82 7.67 3.91
C PHE A 10 -26.62 8.46 4.45
N ILE A 11 -26.11 8.10 5.64
CA ILE A 11 -24.91 8.74 6.21
C ILE A 11 -23.65 8.34 5.42
N PHE A 12 -23.55 7.10 4.92
CA PHE A 12 -22.42 6.67 4.10
C PHE A 12 -22.35 7.38 2.73
N ILE A 13 -23.48 7.79 2.15
CA ILE A 13 -23.54 8.46 0.85
C ILE A 13 -23.06 9.92 0.92
N PHE A 14 -23.20 10.59 2.08
CA PHE A 14 -22.68 11.95 2.26
C PHE A 14 -21.17 12.02 2.52
N PHE A 15 -20.48 10.87 2.65
CA PHE A 15 -19.02 10.77 2.76
C PHE A 15 -18.34 10.24 1.50
N THR A 16 -18.84 10.59 0.31
CA THR A 16 -17.96 10.68 -0.87
C THR A 16 -16.97 11.81 -0.61
N GLY A 17 -15.96 11.53 0.21
CA GLY A 17 -15.02 12.50 0.72
C GLY A 17 -14.33 13.20 -0.44
N CYS A 18 -14.29 14.53 -0.40
CA CYS A 18 -13.46 15.34 -1.30
C CYS A 18 -12.10 14.65 -1.45
N SER A 19 -11.75 14.25 -2.68
CA SER A 19 -10.40 13.80 -2.97
C SER A 19 -9.49 14.98 -2.72
N SER A 20 -8.68 14.91 -1.66
CA SER A 20 -7.62 15.87 -1.48
C SER A 20 -6.52 15.52 -2.47
N THR A 21 -6.31 16.43 -3.42
CA THR A 21 -5.28 16.34 -4.44
C THR A 21 -4.20 17.34 -4.11
N TYR A 22 -2.95 16.89 -4.03
CA TYR A 22 -1.80 17.79 -3.97
C TYR A 22 -1.10 17.77 -5.31
N THR A 23 -1.10 18.92 -5.98
CA THR A 23 -0.39 19.09 -7.24
C THR A 23 0.93 19.78 -6.96
N VAL A 24 2.03 19.16 -7.38
CA VAL A 24 3.35 19.77 -7.32
C VAL A 24 3.64 20.45 -8.65
N THR A 25 3.72 21.78 -8.65
CA THR A 25 3.89 22.62 -9.84
C THR A 25 5.13 23.52 -9.81
N ASP A 26 5.62 23.87 -8.61
CA ASP A 26 6.74 24.81 -8.44
C ASP A 26 8.01 24.10 -7.94
N PHE A 27 9.00 23.99 -8.82
CA PHE A 27 10.36 23.55 -8.46
C PHE A 27 11.38 24.57 -8.93
N GLY A 28 12.36 24.88 -8.09
CA GLY A 28 13.40 25.87 -8.41
C GLY A 28 14.35 25.45 -9.55
N THR A 29 14.44 24.14 -9.84
CA THR A 29 15.27 23.56 -10.92
C THR A 29 14.73 22.18 -11.31
N LYS A 30 14.96 21.77 -12.57
CA LYS A 30 14.57 20.46 -13.11
C LYS A 30 15.24 19.29 -12.37
N GLU A 31 16.48 19.45 -11.95
CA GLU A 31 17.25 18.41 -11.26
C GLU A 31 16.66 18.10 -9.88
N LYS A 32 16.32 19.13 -9.10
CA LYS A 32 15.64 18.97 -7.81
C LYS A 32 14.27 18.31 -7.94
N PHE A 33 13.53 18.66 -9.00
CA PHE A 33 12.26 18.00 -9.30
C PHE A 33 12.46 16.49 -9.51
N TYR A 34 13.45 16.10 -10.31
CA TYR A 34 13.74 14.69 -10.56
C TYR A 34 14.24 13.95 -9.31
N GLU A 35 15.07 14.60 -8.49
CA GLU A 35 15.53 14.03 -7.22
C GLU A 35 14.36 13.76 -6.26
N GLU A 36 13.50 14.75 -6.05
CA GLU A 36 12.32 14.59 -5.18
C GLU A 36 11.33 13.57 -5.74
N PHE A 37 11.07 13.61 -7.05
CA PHE A 37 10.24 12.63 -7.74
C PHE A 37 10.78 11.21 -7.53
N ASN A 38 12.06 10.96 -7.84
CA ASN A 38 12.67 9.63 -7.73
C ASN A 38 12.63 9.12 -6.28
N ASN A 39 12.85 9.98 -5.29
CA ASN A 39 12.78 9.61 -3.89
C ASN A 39 11.36 9.24 -3.44
N ASN A 40 10.33 9.90 -3.98
CA ASN A 40 8.94 9.65 -3.61
C ASN A 40 8.32 8.46 -4.34
N PHE A 41 8.72 8.18 -5.57
CA PHE A 41 8.13 7.13 -6.41
C PHE A 41 8.88 5.79 -6.39
N LYS A 42 10.05 5.74 -5.74
CA LYS A 42 10.79 4.49 -5.53
C LYS A 42 9.90 3.47 -4.80
N ASP A 43 9.72 2.31 -5.42
CA ASP A 43 8.91 1.20 -4.92
C ASP A 43 7.40 1.48 -4.74
N ARG A 44 6.86 2.59 -5.29
CA ARG A 44 5.43 2.92 -5.22
C ARG A 44 4.71 2.64 -6.52
N GLU A 45 3.43 2.26 -6.40
CA GLU A 45 2.56 2.22 -7.57
C GLU A 45 2.32 3.65 -8.08
N ALA A 46 2.55 3.87 -9.37
CA ALA A 46 2.38 5.15 -10.03
C ALA A 46 1.40 5.02 -11.20
N LYS A 47 0.41 5.91 -11.25
CA LYS A 47 -0.40 6.13 -12.45
C LYS A 47 0.25 7.22 -13.28
N VAL A 48 0.62 6.87 -14.50
CA VAL A 48 1.19 7.80 -15.48
C VAL A 48 0.10 8.16 -16.48
N THR A 49 -0.10 9.45 -16.71
CA THR A 49 -1.01 10.00 -17.71
C THR A 49 -0.20 10.77 -18.74
N LEU A 50 -0.41 10.45 -20.01
CA LEU A 50 0.27 11.07 -21.14
C LEU A 50 -0.49 12.31 -21.63
N VAL A 51 0.14 13.09 -22.51
CA VAL A 51 -0.44 14.30 -23.10
C VAL A 51 -1.71 14.05 -23.93
N ASP A 52 -1.88 12.83 -24.46
CA ASP A 52 -3.08 12.39 -25.19
C ASP A 52 -4.20 11.83 -24.27
N ASP A 53 -4.06 12.04 -22.95
CA ASP A 53 -4.93 11.52 -21.89
C ASP A 53 -4.97 9.98 -21.78
N SER A 54 -4.14 9.25 -22.51
CA SER A 54 -3.92 7.83 -22.25
C SER A 54 -3.17 7.63 -20.93
N SER A 55 -3.39 6.49 -20.27
CA SER A 55 -2.75 6.23 -18.98
C SER A 55 -2.37 4.76 -18.79
N PHE A 56 -1.35 4.53 -17.96
CA PHE A 56 -0.94 3.21 -17.53
C PHE A 56 -0.50 3.21 -16.07
N ILE A 57 -0.49 2.02 -15.47
CA ILE A 57 -0.08 1.80 -14.08
C ILE A 57 1.29 1.12 -14.05
N ALA A 58 2.24 1.73 -13.36
CA ALA A 58 3.54 1.17 -13.04
C ALA A 58 3.54 0.68 -11.58
N GLN A 59 3.50 -0.64 -11.39
CA GLN A 59 3.28 -1.26 -10.09
C GLN A 59 4.52 -1.30 -9.17
N ASN A 60 5.74 -1.27 -9.74
CA ASN A 60 6.98 -1.49 -8.98
C ASN A 60 7.88 -0.24 -8.98
N GLY A 61 7.28 0.95 -8.88
CA GLY A 61 8.03 2.20 -8.93
C GLY A 61 8.35 2.68 -10.34
N VAL A 62 8.69 3.95 -10.38
CA VAL A 62 9.18 4.66 -11.56
C VAL A 62 10.34 5.57 -11.17
N GLU A 63 11.24 5.79 -12.11
CA GLU A 63 12.40 6.67 -11.95
C GLU A 63 12.57 7.51 -13.21
N ILE A 64 12.95 8.76 -13.07
CA ILE A 64 13.37 9.62 -14.17
C ILE A 64 14.88 9.63 -14.24
N ASN A 65 15.38 9.30 -15.42
CA ASN A 65 16.80 9.34 -15.75
C ASN A 65 16.98 10.02 -17.10
N HIS A 66 17.76 11.10 -17.16
CA HIS A 66 18.00 11.90 -18.37
C HIS A 66 16.72 12.12 -19.21
N ASP A 67 15.73 12.78 -18.63
CA ASP A 67 14.44 13.13 -19.27
C ASP A 67 13.60 11.94 -19.75
N THR A 68 13.90 10.74 -19.28
CA THR A 68 13.14 9.52 -19.60
C THR A 68 12.61 8.89 -18.33
N LEU A 69 11.32 8.62 -18.29
CA LEU A 69 10.68 7.82 -17.27
C LEU A 69 10.95 6.34 -17.54
N LEU A 70 11.54 5.67 -16.54
CA LEU A 70 11.78 4.24 -16.48
C LEU A 70 10.74 3.62 -15.55
N SER A 71 10.01 2.63 -16.05
CA SER A 71 9.15 1.79 -15.19
C SER A 71 9.80 0.43 -14.99
N PHE A 72 9.74 -0.07 -13.75
CA PHE A 72 10.34 -1.35 -13.41
C PHE A 72 9.30 -2.46 -13.31
N LYS A 73 9.68 -3.66 -13.73
CA LYS A 73 8.96 -4.89 -13.46
C LYS A 73 9.85 -5.80 -12.63
N LYS A 74 9.44 -6.06 -11.40
CA LYS A 74 10.02 -7.12 -10.59
C LYS A 74 9.46 -8.44 -11.10
N LEU A 75 10.32 -9.28 -11.65
CA LEU A 75 10.02 -10.66 -12.01
C LEU A 75 10.55 -11.55 -10.90
N GLU A 76 9.67 -12.27 -10.23
CA GLU A 76 10.06 -13.32 -9.30
C GLU A 76 10.07 -14.64 -10.06
N GLU A 77 11.27 -15.14 -10.34
CA GLU A 77 11.49 -16.42 -10.96
C GLU A 77 11.77 -17.45 -9.87
N LYS A 78 10.95 -18.50 -9.81
CA LYS A 78 11.20 -19.66 -8.97
C LYS A 78 11.96 -20.70 -9.78
N ILE A 79 13.22 -20.91 -9.43
CA ILE A 79 14.08 -21.87 -10.12
C ILE A 79 14.24 -23.10 -9.24
N HIS A 80 13.74 -24.23 -9.72
CA HIS A 80 14.00 -25.53 -9.09
C HIS A 80 15.45 -25.91 -9.35
N ARG A 81 16.23 -26.01 -8.28
CA ARG A 81 17.64 -26.41 -8.33
C ARG A 81 17.79 -27.78 -7.66
N ARG A 82 18.63 -28.62 -8.25
CA ARG A 82 19.06 -29.89 -7.65
C ARG A 82 20.57 -30.00 -7.79
N PHE A 83 21.24 -30.31 -6.69
CA PHE A 83 22.69 -30.51 -6.64
C PHE A 83 23.00 -31.87 -6.02
N ALA A 84 24.07 -32.51 -6.48
CA ALA A 84 24.60 -33.68 -5.80
C ALA A 84 25.17 -33.26 -4.44
N LEU A 85 24.98 -34.08 -3.40
CA LEU A 85 25.55 -33.78 -2.09
C LEU A 85 27.09 -33.75 -2.12
N SER A 86 27.70 -34.43 -3.09
CA SER A 86 29.14 -34.34 -3.37
C SER A 86 29.61 -32.92 -3.72
N ASP A 87 28.72 -32.06 -4.21
CA ASP A 87 29.03 -30.70 -4.66
C ASP A 87 28.68 -29.65 -3.60
N VAL A 88 28.07 -30.09 -2.50
CA VAL A 88 27.67 -29.26 -1.36
C VAL A 88 28.76 -29.32 -0.29
N THR A 89 29.09 -28.16 0.26
CA THR A 89 30.09 -28.01 1.34
C THR A 89 29.39 -27.84 2.68
N ASP A 90 28.29 -27.09 2.73
CA ASP A 90 27.54 -26.84 3.96
C ASP A 90 26.07 -26.54 3.68
N ILE A 91 25.19 -26.84 4.63
CA ILE A 91 23.75 -26.54 4.58
C ILE A 91 23.35 -25.93 5.91
N TYR A 92 22.92 -24.67 5.87
CA TYR A 92 22.47 -23.94 7.03
C TYR A 92 20.97 -23.68 6.97
N PHE A 93 20.23 -24.09 8.00
CA PHE A 93 18.80 -23.82 8.14
C PHE A 93 18.59 -22.62 9.08
N PRO A 94 18.19 -21.44 8.58
CA PRO A 94 17.87 -20.30 9.44
C PRO A 94 16.57 -20.59 10.21
N GLY A 95 16.68 -20.82 11.51
CA GLY A 95 15.54 -21.00 12.42
C GLY A 95 15.15 -22.48 12.66
N SER A 96 13.95 -22.69 13.22
CA SER A 96 13.47 -24.01 13.63
C SER A 96 12.74 -24.78 12.52
N THR A 97 12.49 -24.15 11.37
CA THR A 97 11.76 -24.75 10.25
C THR A 97 12.74 -25.30 9.22
N THR A 98 12.62 -26.59 8.89
CA THR A 98 13.44 -27.29 7.88
C THR A 98 13.10 -26.93 6.43
N THR A 99 12.21 -25.94 6.23
CA THR A 99 11.65 -25.60 4.91
C THR A 99 12.54 -24.67 4.10
N SER A 100 13.44 -23.90 4.72
CA SER A 100 14.32 -22.95 4.04
C SER A 100 15.76 -23.19 4.46
N ALA A 101 16.70 -23.14 3.50
CA ALA A 101 18.12 -23.32 3.79
C ALA A 101 19.02 -22.46 2.90
N SER A 102 20.19 -22.14 3.45
CA SER A 102 21.34 -21.63 2.72
C SER A 102 22.28 -22.80 2.42
N VAL A 103 22.47 -23.10 1.15
CA VAL A 103 23.33 -24.18 0.65
C VAL A 103 24.63 -23.58 0.11
N ALA A 104 25.76 -23.95 0.70
CA ALA A 104 27.09 -23.58 0.22
C ALA A 104 27.64 -24.69 -0.69
N LEU A 105 28.04 -24.32 -1.90
CA LEU A 105 28.60 -25.23 -2.90
C LEU A 105 30.13 -25.17 -2.89
N LYS A 106 30.78 -26.25 -3.36
CA LYS A 106 32.26 -26.36 -3.42
C LYS A 106 32.94 -25.30 -4.29
N ASN A 107 32.21 -24.75 -5.25
CA ASN A 107 32.69 -23.64 -6.08
C ASN A 107 32.66 -22.27 -5.37
N GLY A 108 32.28 -22.23 -4.09
CA GLY A 108 32.19 -21.02 -3.28
C GLY A 108 30.84 -20.30 -3.37
N ASN A 109 29.92 -20.73 -4.25
CA ASN A 109 28.60 -20.13 -4.36
C ASN A 109 27.74 -20.49 -3.14
N LYS A 110 27.04 -19.50 -2.61
CA LYS A 110 26.01 -19.68 -1.59
C LYS A 110 24.66 -19.38 -2.19
N LEU A 111 23.74 -20.33 -2.09
CA LEU A 111 22.38 -20.23 -2.61
C LEU A 111 21.41 -20.32 -1.45
N THR A 112 20.36 -19.51 -1.48
CA THR A 112 19.30 -19.55 -0.48
C THR A 112 18.01 -19.94 -1.17
N GLY A 113 17.26 -20.85 -0.58
CA GLY A 113 16.03 -21.34 -1.18
C GLY A 113 15.10 -22.00 -0.19
N ASP A 114 13.86 -22.13 -0.63
CA ASP A 114 12.75 -22.73 0.11
C ASP A 114 12.44 -24.14 -0.40
N GLU A 115 11.53 -24.82 0.29
CA GLU A 115 11.10 -26.20 0.01
C GLU A 115 12.28 -27.19 -0.10
N VAL A 116 13.23 -27.06 0.82
CA VAL A 116 14.46 -27.85 0.81
C VAL A 116 14.14 -29.32 1.09
N LYS A 117 14.54 -30.20 0.17
CA LYS A 117 14.46 -31.65 0.31
C LYS A 117 15.84 -32.25 0.15
N VAL A 118 16.30 -32.94 1.19
CA VAL A 118 17.56 -33.67 1.19
C VAL A 118 17.24 -35.15 1.00
N THR A 119 17.87 -35.76 0.01
CA THR A 119 17.84 -37.20 -0.27
C THR A 119 19.23 -37.78 -0.05
N LYS A 120 19.40 -39.10 -0.14
CA LYS A 120 20.68 -39.77 0.11
C LYS A 120 21.85 -39.20 -0.70
N ASP A 121 21.60 -38.82 -1.96
CA ASP A 121 22.66 -38.44 -2.91
C ASP A 121 22.53 -36.98 -3.41
N SER A 122 21.43 -36.29 -3.08
CA SER A 122 21.15 -34.97 -3.65
C SER A 122 20.32 -34.09 -2.74
N ILE A 123 20.47 -32.78 -2.91
CA ILE A 123 19.61 -31.76 -2.32
C ILE A 123 18.84 -31.06 -3.44
N SER A 124 17.56 -30.80 -3.21
CA SER A 124 16.73 -29.98 -4.10
C SER A 124 16.06 -28.87 -3.32
N PHE A 125 15.98 -27.68 -3.92
CA PHE A 125 15.33 -26.51 -3.33
C PHE A 125 14.82 -25.57 -4.42
N VAL A 126 13.93 -24.66 -4.03
CA VAL A 126 13.40 -23.60 -4.88
C VAL A 126 14.14 -22.30 -4.57
N GLU A 127 14.98 -21.88 -5.51
CA GLU A 127 15.66 -20.58 -5.46
C GLU A 127 14.69 -19.51 -5.99
N SER A 128 14.35 -18.53 -5.16
CA SER A 128 13.57 -17.36 -5.59
C SER A 128 14.51 -16.26 -6.05
N LYS A 129 14.57 -15.98 -7.36
CA LYS A 129 15.31 -14.85 -7.91
C LYS A 129 14.37 -13.70 -8.22
N SER A 130 14.62 -12.54 -7.64
CA SER A 130 14.00 -11.30 -8.10
C SER A 130 14.88 -10.63 -9.15
N ILE A 131 14.40 -10.59 -10.40
CA ILE A 131 15.04 -9.83 -11.48
C ILE A 131 14.25 -8.53 -11.65
N VAL A 132 14.92 -7.39 -11.59
CA VAL A 132 14.31 -6.10 -11.93
C VAL A 132 14.59 -5.84 -13.40
N VAL A 133 13.55 -5.77 -14.22
CA VAL A 133 13.64 -5.48 -15.65
C VAL A 133 12.98 -4.13 -15.93
N ILE A 134 13.56 -3.33 -16.82
CA ILE A 134 12.92 -2.10 -17.31
C ILE A 134 11.79 -2.53 -18.25
N LYS A 135 10.55 -2.16 -17.90
CA LYS A 135 9.34 -2.53 -18.65
C LYS A 135 8.98 -1.46 -19.69
N THR A 136 9.15 -0.19 -19.34
CA THR A 136 8.74 0.92 -20.19
C THR A 136 9.76 2.04 -20.11
N LEU A 137 10.06 2.63 -21.26
CA LEU A 137 10.77 3.90 -21.39
C LEU A 137 9.82 4.91 -22.02
N VAL A 138 9.55 6.00 -21.33
CA VAL A 138 8.66 7.07 -21.80
C VAL A 138 9.39 8.40 -21.68
N PRO A 139 9.63 9.13 -22.77
CA PRO A 139 10.15 10.48 -22.71
C PRO A 139 9.29 11.40 -21.83
N THR A 140 9.91 12.27 -21.04
CA THR A 140 9.19 13.14 -20.08
C THR A 140 8.37 14.25 -20.74
N ASP A 141 8.66 14.61 -21.98
CA ASP A 141 7.94 15.61 -22.77
C ASP A 141 6.53 15.16 -23.19
N ILE A 142 6.28 13.86 -23.29
CA ILE A 142 4.95 13.29 -23.58
C ILE A 142 4.17 12.90 -22.33
N ILE A 143 4.74 13.13 -21.14
CA ILE A 143 4.08 12.88 -19.86
C ILE A 143 3.36 14.15 -19.44
N LYS A 144 2.08 14.03 -19.07
CA LYS A 144 1.26 15.11 -18.55
C LYS A 144 1.28 15.13 -17.03
N THR A 145 0.99 13.98 -16.42
CA THR A 145 1.03 13.82 -14.97
C THR A 145 1.50 12.44 -14.55
N ILE A 146 2.13 12.38 -13.39
CA ILE A 146 2.37 11.13 -12.68
C ILE A 146 1.82 11.28 -11.28
N SER A 147 1.03 10.30 -10.83
CA SER A 147 0.40 10.35 -9.52
C SER A 147 0.56 9.05 -8.74
N TYR A 148 0.69 9.17 -7.42
CA TYR A 148 0.56 8.04 -6.50
C TYR A 148 -0.47 8.36 -5.42
N ASN A 149 -1.07 7.32 -4.85
CA ASN A 149 -2.05 7.45 -3.78
C ASN A 149 -1.39 7.13 -2.43
N ASP A 150 -1.30 8.13 -1.55
CA ASP A 150 -0.84 7.99 -0.16
C ASP A 150 -2.03 7.75 0.77
N ARG A 151 -2.22 6.49 1.15
CA ARG A 151 -3.32 6.08 2.03
C ARG A 151 -3.11 6.49 3.48
N TRP A 152 -1.85 6.53 3.93
CA TRP A 152 -1.52 6.77 5.34
C TRP A 152 -1.73 8.23 5.72
N ARG A 153 -1.37 9.17 4.83
CA ARG A 153 -1.55 10.61 5.08
C ARG A 153 -3.01 11.03 5.27
N ARG A 154 -3.98 10.25 4.76
CA ARG A 154 -5.41 10.57 4.89
C ARG A 154 -6.05 10.04 6.17
N MET A 155 -5.41 9.10 6.88
CA MET A 155 -5.99 8.53 8.11
C MET A 155 -6.29 9.56 9.21
N PRO A 156 -5.44 10.57 9.49
CA PRO A 156 -5.76 11.61 10.47
C PRO A 156 -7.02 12.40 10.15
N LEU A 157 -7.28 12.68 8.86
CA LEU A 157 -8.52 13.32 8.42
C LEU A 157 -9.74 12.44 8.75
N GLY A 158 -9.61 11.13 8.56
CA GLY A 158 -10.63 10.16 8.94
C GLY A 158 -10.97 10.15 10.42
N VAL A 159 -9.96 10.30 11.30
CA VAL A 159 -10.18 10.47 12.74
C VAL A 159 -10.93 11.77 13.02
N LEU A 160 -10.49 12.88 12.42
CA LEU A 160 -11.07 14.20 12.63
C LEU A 160 -12.52 14.31 12.17
N THR A 161 -12.90 13.62 11.10
CA THR A 161 -14.29 13.56 10.64
C THR A 161 -15.09 12.51 11.41
N GLY A 162 -14.50 11.34 11.67
CA GLY A 162 -15.17 10.19 12.26
C GLY A 162 -15.55 10.37 13.72
N ALA A 163 -14.67 10.98 14.54
CA ALA A 163 -14.93 11.19 15.96
C ALA A 163 -16.17 12.08 16.23
N PRO A 164 -16.29 13.30 15.64
CA PRO A 164 -17.47 14.14 15.86
C PRO A 164 -18.77 13.48 15.39
N LEU A 165 -18.75 12.77 14.26
CA LEU A 165 -19.92 12.08 13.74
C LEU A 165 -20.34 10.92 14.62
N GLY A 166 -19.36 10.13 15.08
CA GLY A 166 -19.57 9.05 16.04
C GLY A 166 -20.19 9.60 17.33
N PHE A 167 -19.64 10.68 17.87
CA PHE A 167 -20.17 11.34 19.05
C PHE A 167 -21.62 11.81 18.87
N LEU A 168 -21.91 12.55 17.80
CA LEU A 168 -23.26 13.03 17.49
C LEU A 168 -24.25 11.89 17.27
N SER A 169 -23.81 10.80 16.61
CA SER A 169 -24.63 9.61 16.41
C SER A 169 -24.97 8.91 17.73
N GLY A 170 -24.05 8.89 18.70
CA GLY A 170 -24.31 8.37 20.03
C GLY A 170 -25.34 9.19 20.80
N ILE A 171 -25.24 10.52 20.76
CA ILE A 171 -26.26 11.42 21.34
C ILE A 171 -27.64 11.16 20.70
N ALA A 172 -27.69 11.01 19.37
CA ALA A 172 -28.93 10.72 18.66
C ALA A 172 -29.51 9.35 19.07
N LEU A 173 -28.67 8.31 19.17
CA LEU A 173 -29.09 6.97 19.59
C LEU A 173 -29.67 6.96 21.00
N VAL A 174 -29.03 7.63 21.95
CA VAL A 174 -29.54 7.74 23.34
C VAL A 174 -30.91 8.41 23.37
N ASN A 175 -31.10 9.49 22.60
CA ASN A 175 -32.38 10.19 22.53
C ASN A 175 -33.49 9.36 21.87
N VAL A 176 -33.18 8.68 20.76
CA VAL A 176 -34.17 7.89 19.99
C VAL A 176 -34.57 6.62 20.73
N PHE A 177 -33.61 5.89 21.27
CA PHE A 177 -33.86 4.59 21.91
C PHE A 177 -34.01 4.68 23.42
N ARG A 178 -33.84 5.87 24.01
CA ARG A 178 -33.90 6.11 25.47
C ARG A 178 -33.01 5.13 26.23
N ILE A 179 -31.79 4.94 25.77
CA ILE A 179 -30.82 4.01 26.37
C ILE A 179 -30.48 4.52 27.77
N LYS A 180 -30.63 3.64 28.77
CA LYS A 180 -30.42 3.98 30.18
C LYS A 180 -29.13 3.40 30.73
N ASP A 181 -28.55 4.10 31.70
CA ASP A 181 -27.40 3.65 32.49
C ASP A 181 -27.83 2.74 33.65
N TYR A 182 -26.85 2.25 34.41
CA TYR A 182 -27.07 1.43 35.60
C TYR A 182 -27.85 2.15 36.72
N HIS A 183 -27.95 3.48 36.69
CA HIS A 183 -28.67 4.30 37.65
C HIS A 183 -30.07 4.70 37.16
N GLY A 184 -30.47 4.26 35.96
CA GLY A 184 -31.77 4.55 35.35
C GLY A 184 -31.88 5.90 34.63
N GLY A 185 -30.79 6.68 34.58
CA GLY A 185 -30.63 7.90 33.79
C GLY A 185 -30.32 7.57 32.32
N LEU A 186 -30.36 8.56 31.42
CA LEU A 186 -29.98 8.35 30.02
C LEU A 186 -28.45 8.23 29.90
N ASP A 187 -27.97 7.15 29.28
CA ASP A 187 -26.52 6.86 29.15
C ASP A 187 -25.88 7.62 28.00
N TYR A 188 -25.82 8.95 28.11
CA TYR A 188 -25.09 9.77 27.16
C TYR A 188 -23.59 9.46 27.12
N PRO A 189 -22.87 9.37 28.25
CA PRO A 189 -21.42 9.22 28.22
C PRO A 189 -20.98 7.87 27.63
N GLY A 190 -21.61 6.76 28.04
CA GLY A 190 -21.24 5.41 27.61
C GLY A 190 -21.48 5.20 26.12
N VAL A 191 -22.70 5.51 25.66
CA VAL A 191 -23.08 5.33 24.25
C VAL A 191 -22.33 6.30 23.34
N SER A 192 -22.19 7.57 23.72
CA SER A 192 -21.46 8.54 22.89
C SER A 192 -19.98 8.20 22.77
N PHE A 193 -19.35 7.69 23.84
CA PHE A 193 -17.98 7.20 23.78
C PHE A 193 -17.83 6.01 22.83
N GLN A 194 -18.67 4.98 22.96
CA GLN A 194 -18.62 3.81 22.08
C GLN A 194 -18.84 4.17 20.61
N MET A 195 -19.82 5.03 20.35
CA MET A 195 -20.09 5.49 18.98
C MET A 195 -18.99 6.40 18.44
N THR A 196 -18.30 7.17 19.29
CA THR A 196 -17.10 7.92 18.90
C THR A 196 -15.99 6.97 18.46
N VAL A 197 -15.72 5.89 19.21
CA VAL A 197 -14.71 4.89 18.85
C VAL A 197 -15.06 4.23 17.51
N LEU A 198 -16.32 3.82 17.32
CA LEU A 198 -16.79 3.27 16.05
C LEU A 198 -16.66 4.28 14.91
N GLY A 199 -17.01 5.55 15.15
CA GLY A 199 -16.86 6.66 14.21
C GLY A 199 -15.40 6.87 13.79
N VAL A 200 -14.46 6.83 14.73
CA VAL A 200 -13.02 6.91 14.44
C VAL A 200 -12.56 5.73 13.57
N LEU A 201 -12.91 4.49 13.94
CA LEU A 201 -12.50 3.31 13.19
C LEU A 201 -13.04 3.33 11.76
N THR A 202 -14.33 3.61 11.62
CA THR A 202 -14.98 3.74 10.30
C THR A 202 -14.37 4.88 9.48
N GLY A 203 -14.16 6.05 10.09
CA GLY A 203 -13.51 7.19 9.45
C GLY A 203 -12.08 6.88 8.97
N CYS A 204 -11.28 6.19 9.79
CA CYS A 204 -9.94 5.72 9.44
C CYS A 204 -9.97 4.74 8.26
N ILE A 205 -10.85 3.74 8.28
CA ILE A 205 -10.97 2.74 7.22
C ILE A 205 -11.38 3.41 5.91
N THR A 206 -12.44 4.21 5.93
CA THR A 206 -12.93 4.93 4.74
C THR A 206 -11.85 5.87 4.20
N SER A 207 -11.14 6.59 5.07
CA SER A 207 -10.06 7.49 4.65
C SER A 207 -8.85 6.78 4.07
N TYR A 208 -8.49 5.61 4.62
CA TYR A 208 -7.43 4.77 4.08
C TYR A 208 -7.80 4.20 2.70
N LEU A 209 -9.07 3.82 2.50
CA LEU A 209 -9.56 3.29 1.23
C LEU A 209 -9.60 4.35 0.13
N ILE A 210 -10.00 5.59 0.44
CA ILE A 210 -9.98 6.68 -0.54
C ILE A 210 -8.54 7.14 -0.79
N GLY A 211 -7.75 7.29 0.29
CA GLY A 211 -6.37 7.74 0.24
C GLY A 211 -6.18 9.14 -0.35
N PHE A 212 -4.95 9.60 -0.51
CA PHE A 212 -4.63 10.96 -0.91
C PHE A 212 -3.80 10.95 -2.20
N ASP A 213 -4.29 11.59 -3.27
CA ASP A 213 -3.58 11.59 -4.54
C ASP A 213 -2.53 12.70 -4.59
N TYR A 214 -1.26 12.30 -4.67
CA TYR A 214 -0.13 13.17 -4.98
C TYR A 214 0.07 13.19 -6.49
N ILE A 215 0.01 14.36 -7.11
CA ILE A 215 0.12 14.55 -8.55
C ILE A 215 1.34 15.41 -8.85
N TYR A 216 2.25 14.89 -9.66
CA TYR A 216 3.38 15.61 -10.22
C TYR A 216 3.01 16.00 -11.64
N GLN A 217 2.96 17.30 -11.92
CA GLN A 217 2.72 17.82 -13.27
C GLN A 217 4.05 17.95 -14.01
N PHE A 218 4.06 17.48 -15.24
CA PHE A 218 5.18 17.58 -16.16
C PHE A 218 4.79 18.59 -17.24
N ASN A 219 5.66 19.55 -17.53
CA ASN A 219 5.39 20.67 -18.45
C ASN A 219 4.05 21.39 -18.15
N PRO A 220 3.93 22.08 -17.00
CA PRO A 220 2.73 22.85 -16.66
C PRO A 220 2.42 23.99 -17.64
#